data_AF-A0A949UH09-F1
#
_entry.id   AF-A0A949UH09-F1
#
_cell.length_a   1.000
_cell.length_b   1.000
_cell.length_c   1.000
_cell.angle_alpha   90.00
_cell.angle_beta   90.00
_cell.angle_gamma   90.00
#
_symmetry.space_group_name_H-M   'P 1'
#
loop_
_entity.id
_entity.type
_entity.pdbx_description
1 polymer ?
#
loop_
_entity_poly.entity_id
_entity_poly.type
_entity_poly.pdbx_seq_one_letter_code
_entity_poly.pdbx_strand_id
1 'polypeptide(L)' 'LDAITSDRPYRAAQSISAAREEIQRWSGRQFDPRVVEVFLEMPETIWTDLRREIDTKQHPLAYSAVKG' A
#
# COMPACT_ATOMS: atom_id res chain seq x y z
N LEU A 1 -4.16 5.07 1.51
CA LEU A 1 -3.08 4.21 0.95
C LEU A 1 -3.64 2.85 0.55
N ASP A 2 -4.02 2.00 1.51
CA ASP A 2 -4.49 0.63 1.25
C ASP A 2 -5.58 0.52 0.16
N ALA A 3 -6.58 1.41 0.18
CA ALA A 3 -7.64 1.40 -0.82
C ALA A 3 -7.16 1.59 -2.27
N ILE A 4 -6.05 2.31 -2.47
CA ILE A 4 -5.44 2.59 -3.77
C ILE A 4 -4.57 1.39 -4.22
N THR A 5 -3.92 0.72 -3.28
CA THR A 5 -2.87 -0.29 -3.48
C THR A 5 -3.36 -1.73 -3.34
N SER A 6 -4.65 -1.92 -3.11
CA SER A 6 -5.31 -3.24 -3.07
C SER A 6 -6.15 -3.44 -4.32
N ASP A 7 -6.19 -4.68 -4.81
CA ASP A 7 -7.04 -5.07 -5.93
C ASP A 7 -8.51 -4.96 -5.56
N ARG A 8 -9.32 -4.52 -6.53
CA ARG A 8 -10.77 -4.48 -6.44
C ARG A 8 -11.35 -5.09 -7.72
N PRO A 9 -12.56 -5.69 -7.68
CA PRO A 9 -13.13 -6.38 -8.85
C PRO A 9 -13.19 -5.55 -10.14
N TYR A 10 -13.20 -4.22 -10.01
CA TYR A 10 -13.31 -3.25 -11.11
C TYR A 10 -12.04 -2.40 -11.31
N ARG A 11 -10.98 -2.62 -10.54
CA ARG A 11 -9.74 -1.82 -10.59
C ARG A 11 -8.57 -2.61 -10.03
N ALA A 12 -7.52 -2.76 -10.83
CA ALA A 12 -6.25 -3.31 -10.37
C ALA A 12 -5.60 -2.39 -9.32
N ALA A 13 -4.85 -2.99 -8.40
CA ALA A 13 -3.99 -2.28 -7.46
C ALA A 13 -3.04 -1.33 -8.21
N GLN A 14 -2.82 -0.14 -7.65
CA GLN A 14 -1.77 0.76 -8.10
C GLN A 14 -0.53 0.63 -7.20
N SER A 15 0.63 1.06 -7.72
CA SER A 15 1.88 1.09 -6.95
C SER A 15 1.80 2.04 -5.75
N ILE A 16 2.67 1.82 -4.76
CA ILE A 16 2.80 2.75 -3.62
C ILE A 16 3.19 4.15 -4.13
N SER A 17 4.10 4.24 -5.11
CA SER A 17 4.46 5.51 -5.76
C SER A 17 3.25 6.26 -6.33
N ALA A 18 2.41 5.60 -7.13
CA ALA A 18 1.20 6.21 -7.69
C ALA A 18 0.21 6.62 -6.59
N ALA A 19 0.10 5.84 -5.52
CA ALA A 19 -0.72 6.20 -4.37
C ALA A 19 -0.20 7.44 -3.62
N ARG A 20 1.12 7.60 -3.50
CA ARG A 20 1.74 8.79 -2.90
C ARG A 20 1.48 10.04 -3.72
N GLU A 21 1.61 9.95 -5.05
CA GLU A 21 1.28 11.04 -5.97
C GLU A 21 -0.20 11.43 -5.89
N GLU A 22 -1.11 10.46 -5.84
CA GLU A 22 -2.55 10.71 -5.69
C GLU A 22 -2.83 11.41 -4.35
N ILE A 23 -2.29 10.91 -3.23
CA ILE A 23 -2.46 11.52 -1.91
C ILE A 23 -1.90 12.95 -1.87
N GLN A 24 -0.75 13.19 -2.49
CA GLN A 24 -0.16 14.52 -2.60
C GLN A 24 -1.08 15.47 -3.39
N ARG A 25 -1.64 15.02 -4.53
CA ARG A 25 -2.54 15.81 -5.37
C ARG A 25 -3.79 16.27 -4.64
N TRP A 26 -4.28 15.48 -3.68
CA TRP A 26 -5.48 15.77 -2.90
C TRP A 26 -5.20 16.45 -1.55
N SER A 27 -3.95 16.82 -1.28
CA SER A 27 -3.54 17.61 -0.12
C SER A 27 -4.26 18.96 -0.06
N GLY A 28 -4.76 19.33 1.12
CA GLY A 28 -5.53 20.57 1.34
C GLY A 28 -6.97 20.52 0.84
N ARG A 29 -7.42 19.37 0.31
CA ARG A 29 -8.81 19.14 -0.10
C ARG A 29 -9.43 17.97 0.63
N GLN A 30 -8.89 16.78 0.40
CA GLN A 30 -9.35 15.54 1.04
C GLN A 30 -8.51 15.19 2.26
N PHE A 31 -7.25 15.62 2.27
CA PHE A 31 -6.29 15.33 3.32
C PHE A 31 -5.75 16.62 3.93
N ASP A 32 -5.45 16.58 5.22
CA ASP A 32 -4.75 17.66 5.90
C ASP A 32 -3.32 17.80 5.32
N PRO A 33 -2.90 18.99 4.87
CA PRO A 33 -1.57 19.19 4.29
C PRO A 33 -0.41 18.75 5.19
N ARG A 34 -0.50 18.95 6.50
CA ARG A 34 0.56 18.58 7.46
C ARG A 34 0.67 17.06 7.59
N VAL A 35 -0.45 16.35 7.52
CA VAL A 35 -0.45 14.89 7.53
C VAL A 35 0.15 14.35 6.24
N VAL A 36 -0.17 14.96 5.09
CA VAL A 36 0.42 14.58 3.80
C VAL A 36 1.93 14.83 3.78
N GLU A 37 2.40 15.95 4.33
CA GLU A 37 3.82 16.26 4.46
C GLU A 37 4.57 15.16 5.22
N VAL A 38 4.14 14.85 6.44
CA VAL A 38 4.74 13.78 7.26
C VAL A 38 4.66 12.42 6.54
N PHE A 39 3.55 12.13 5.88
CA PHE A 39 3.39 10.88 5.11
C PHE A 39 4.39 10.77 3.96
N LEU A 40 4.71 11.88 3.28
CA LEU A 40 5.65 11.90 2.17
C LEU A 40 7.12 11.88 2.64
N GLU A 41 7.43 12.35 3.84
CA GLU A 41 8.77 12.21 4.44
C GLU A 41 9.13 10.75 4.75
N MET A 42 8.14 9.90 4.98
CA MET A 42 8.36 8.47 5.23
C MET A 42 8.87 7.75 3.96
N PRO A 43 9.98 7.00 4.03
CA PRO A 43 10.46 6.16 2.92
C PRO A 43 9.41 5.18 2.41
N GLU A 44 9.38 4.98 1.10
CA GLU A 44 8.46 4.04 0.44
C GLU A 44 8.62 2.59 0.94
N THR A 45 9.84 2.23 1.35
CA THR A 45 10.18 0.90 1.87
C THR A 45 9.36 0.55 3.11
N ILE A 46 9.09 1.52 4.00
CA ILE A 46 8.31 1.28 5.24
C ILE A 46 6.94 0.67 4.91
N TRP A 47 6.27 1.20 3.89
CA TRP A 47 4.94 0.74 3.50
C TRP A 47 4.97 -0.62 2.83
N THR A 48 5.99 -0.87 2.01
CA THR A 48 6.19 -2.15 1.32
C THR A 48 6.53 -3.27 2.31
N ASP A 49 7.39 -2.97 3.29
CA ASP A 49 7.82 -3.92 4.31
C ASP A 49 6.67 -4.27 5.26
N LEU A 50 5.91 -3.26 5.71
CA LEU A 50 4.74 -3.47 6.57
C LEU A 50 3.67 -4.30 5.85
N ARG A 51 3.43 -4.04 4.56
CA ARG A 51 2.51 -4.84 3.73
C ARG A 51 2.97 -6.29 3.67
N ARG A 52 4.24 -6.51 3.34
CA ARG A 52 4.84 -7.85 3.26
C ARG A 52 4.71 -8.59 4.59
N GLU A 53 4.94 -7.92 5.72
CA GLU A 53 4.84 -8.53 7.04
C GLU A 53 3.41 -8.94 7.38
N ILE A 54 2.41 -8.10 7.04
CA ILE A 54 0.99 -8.43 7.21
C ILE A 54 0.63 -9.64 6.35
N ASP A 55 1.00 -9.64 5.07
CA ASP A 55 0.70 -10.74 4.14
C ASP A 55 1.36 -12.05 4.59
N THR A 56 2.61 -11.99 5.07
CA THR A 56 3.37 -13.14 5.58
C THR A 56 2.75 -13.70 6.86
N LYS A 57 2.24 -12.85 7.76
CA LYS A 57 1.59 -13.27 9.00
C LYS A 57 0.18 -13.82 8.79
N GLN A 58 -0.49 -13.46 7.69
CA GLN A 58 -1.83 -13.99 7.37
C GLN A 58 -1.83 -15.33 6.61
N HIS A 59 -0.68 -15.83 6.12
CA HIS A 59 -0.59 -17.12 5.43
C HIS A 59 0.54 -18.03 5.93
N PRO A 60 0.33 -18.85 7.00
CA PRO A 60 1.32 -19.85 7.40
C PRO A 60 1.31 -21.14 6.56
N LEU A 61 0.27 -21.43 5.76
CA LEU A 61 0.09 -22.72 5.09
C LEU A 61 -0.43 -22.58 3.65
N ALA A 62 0.43 -22.22 2.71
CA ALA A 62 0.14 -22.38 1.28
C ALA A 62 1.37 -22.82 0.45
N TYR A 63 2.34 -23.48 1.08
CA TYR A 63 3.52 -24.05 0.41
C TYR A 63 3.63 -25.55 0.72
N SER A 64 2.69 -26.36 0.22
CA SER A 64 2.81 -27.84 0.27
C SER A 64 2.20 -28.56 -0.94
N ALA A 65 1.91 -27.89 -2.05
CA ALA A 65 1.32 -28.54 -3.21
C ALA A 65 2.11 -28.29 -4.49
N VAL A 66 3.41 -28.58 -4.49
CA VAL A 66 4.15 -28.91 -5.72
C VAL A 66 5.14 -30.04 -5.40
N LYS A 67 4.65 -31.27 -5.47
CA LYS A 67 5.41 -32.47 -5.84
C LYS A 67 4.42 -33.56 -6.23
N GLY A 68 4.28 -33.74 -7.54
CA GLY A 68 3.70 -34.91 -8.21
C GLY A 68 4.61 -35.24 -9.37
#